data_AF-A0A1C3UR17-F1
#
_entry.id   AF-A0A1C3UR17-F1
#
_cell.length_a   1.000
_cell.length_b   1.000
_cell.length_c   1.000
_cell.angle_alpha   90.00
_cell.angle_beta   90.00
_cell.angle_gamma   90.00
#
_symmetry.space_group_name_H-M   'P 1'
#
loop_
_entity.id
_entity.type
_entity.pdbx_description
1 polymer ?
#
loop_
_entity_poly.entity_id
_entity_poly.type
_entity_poly.pdbx_seq_one_letter_code
_entity_poly.pdbx_strand_id
1 'polypeptide(L)'
;MFVIRGFLFAVSLSINLATMSRAESSECARSCDVASARTGWAATRGWMLHGVAALSIALLGTAAMLGGSARAGAALELRKLPMKFSWIACQPNCRGWVSAVGIVTADTPRDFDEFARGRQLGGATIVLDSSGGSVNEAIALGRRWRDLGALTTVGVSVQTNTVQSAPSDMAPVAYCDSMCVFLLLSGKTRYVPETAHVRVHQIWIGDRANDAKAATYSADDLMIVERDVGRLAKYTFDMGGAGDLLSLSLNVPPWEDLRELSQEELRLTGLVTTHMVDQPGNKAAVVELTPKTVRGRFVSSAVATETNPQPAISTKSAEAMGHAGGVSAVAPLGQE
;
A
#
# COMPACT_ATOMS: atom_id res chain seq x y z
N MET A 1 5.86 -28.65 9.27
CA MET A 1 6.88 -29.73 9.34
C MET A 1 6.52 -31.02 8.59
N PHE A 2 5.34 -31.13 7.96
CA PHE A 2 4.96 -32.30 7.13
C PHE A 2 5.29 -32.15 5.63
N VAL A 3 5.32 -30.92 5.11
CA VAL A 3 5.56 -30.65 3.68
C VAL A 3 7.00 -30.97 3.25
N ILE A 4 7.98 -30.76 4.15
CA ILE A 4 9.40 -31.01 3.90
C ILE A 4 9.70 -32.53 3.84
N ARG A 5 9.00 -33.35 4.63
CA ARG A 5 9.15 -34.82 4.60
C ARG A 5 8.60 -35.44 3.31
N GLY A 6 7.52 -34.88 2.76
CA GLY A 6 6.97 -35.33 1.47
C GLY A 6 7.92 -35.06 0.29
N PHE A 7 8.58 -33.90 0.30
CA PHE A 7 9.51 -33.51 -0.76
C PHE A 7 10.79 -34.37 -0.78
N LEU A 8 11.33 -34.70 0.40
CA LEU A 8 12.51 -35.58 0.51
C LEU A 8 12.21 -37.00 0.04
N PHE A 9 11.01 -37.54 0.31
CA PHE A 9 10.63 -38.89 -0.11
C PHE A 9 10.48 -39.00 -1.65
N ALA A 10 9.92 -37.97 -2.29
CA ALA A 10 9.77 -37.92 -3.74
C ALA A 10 11.13 -37.86 -4.46
N VAL A 11 12.08 -37.07 -3.96
CA VAL A 11 13.43 -36.96 -4.55
C VAL A 11 14.22 -38.27 -4.39
N SER A 12 14.13 -38.95 -3.24
CA SER A 12 14.77 -40.26 -3.06
C SER A 12 14.20 -41.36 -3.95
N LEU A 13 12.90 -41.32 -4.27
CA LEU A 13 12.28 -42.30 -5.17
C LEU A 13 12.74 -42.09 -6.62
N SER A 14 12.87 -40.83 -7.07
CA SER A 14 13.36 -40.51 -8.42
C SER A 14 14.82 -40.88 -8.65
N ILE A 15 15.67 -40.76 -7.62
CA ILE A 15 17.09 -41.14 -7.72
C ILE A 15 17.24 -42.66 -7.80
N ASN A 16 16.45 -43.44 -7.05
CA ASN A 16 16.53 -44.91 -7.06
C ASN A 16 16.00 -45.53 -8.36
N LEU A 17 14.99 -44.94 -9.01
CA LEU A 17 14.53 -45.42 -10.32
C LEU A 17 15.58 -45.15 -11.43
N ALA A 18 16.28 -44.02 -11.34
CA ALA A 18 17.33 -43.67 -12.30
C ALA A 18 18.59 -44.54 -12.16
N THR A 19 18.90 -45.04 -10.95
CA THR A 19 20.01 -45.98 -10.73
C THR A 19 19.68 -47.41 -11.16
N MET A 20 18.43 -47.88 -10.99
CA MET A 20 18.02 -49.19 -11.50
C MET A 20 18.04 -49.28 -13.03
N SER A 21 17.68 -48.20 -13.74
CA SER A 21 17.75 -48.16 -15.21
C SER A 21 19.18 -48.14 -15.77
N ARG A 22 20.19 -47.85 -14.94
CA ARG A 22 21.61 -47.80 -15.34
C ARG A 22 22.38 -49.08 -15.02
N ALA A 23 21.78 -50.01 -14.29
CA ALA A 23 22.38 -51.28 -13.88
C ALA A 23 22.12 -52.44 -14.86
N GLU A 24 21.18 -52.30 -15.82
CA GLU A 24 20.84 -53.34 -16.80
C GLU A 24 21.62 -53.26 -18.13
N SER A 25 22.61 -52.36 -18.27
CA SER A 25 23.35 -52.15 -19.53
C SER A 25 24.85 -52.48 -19.48
N SER A 26 25.28 -53.33 -18.53
CA SER A 26 26.66 -53.84 -18.50
C SER A 26 26.74 -55.32 -18.15
N GLU A 27 26.30 -56.19 -19.05
CA GLU A 27 26.72 -57.60 -19.06
C GLU A 27 26.48 -58.21 -20.45
N CYS A 28 27.52 -58.21 -21.29
CA CYS A 28 27.62 -59.16 -22.39
C CYS A 28 29.10 -59.33 -22.78
N ALA A 29 29.73 -60.37 -22.26
CA ALA A 29 31.00 -60.88 -22.75
C ALA A 29 30.91 -62.40 -22.90
N ARG A 30 31.26 -62.86 -24.11
CA ARG A 30 31.59 -64.23 -24.57
C ARG A 30 30.47 -65.12 -25.12
N SER A 31 30.52 -65.21 -26.47
CA SER A 31 30.65 -66.42 -27.29
C SER A 31 29.81 -67.65 -26.95
N CYS A 32 28.89 -68.03 -27.86
CA CYS A 32 29.02 -69.23 -28.70
C CYS A 32 27.84 -69.38 -29.68
N ASP A 33 28.18 -70.03 -30.79
CA ASP A 33 27.47 -70.51 -31.97
C ASP A 33 26.00 -71.02 -31.91
N VAL A 34 25.37 -70.86 -33.08
CA VAL A 34 24.44 -71.78 -33.79
C VAL A 34 22.97 -71.93 -33.33
N ALA A 35 22.12 -71.40 -34.22
CA ALA A 35 20.85 -71.92 -34.75
C ALA A 35 19.60 -72.16 -33.86
N SER A 36 18.49 -71.71 -34.47
CA SER A 36 17.11 -72.24 -34.36
C SER A 36 16.28 -71.78 -33.16
N ALA A 37 15.32 -70.88 -33.43
CA ALA A 37 13.90 -71.23 -33.30
C ALA A 37 13.03 -70.09 -33.88
N ARG A 38 12.29 -70.42 -34.94
CA ARG A 38 11.15 -69.64 -35.44
C ARG A 38 9.93 -69.88 -34.54
N THR A 39 8.93 -69.00 -34.70
CA THR A 39 7.55 -69.03 -34.17
C THR A 39 7.40 -68.48 -32.75
N GLY A 40 6.51 -67.53 -32.46
CA GLY A 40 5.53 -66.81 -33.25
C GLY A 40 4.88 -65.71 -32.39
N TRP A 41 3.81 -65.13 -32.93
CA TRP A 41 2.77 -64.35 -32.24
C TRP A 41 2.90 -62.83 -32.32
N ALA A 42 2.35 -62.32 -33.42
CA ALA A 42 1.47 -61.17 -33.34
C ALA A 42 0.38 -61.42 -32.28
N ALA A 43 0.23 -60.51 -31.32
CA ALA A 43 -1.06 -60.05 -30.75
C ALA A 43 -0.90 -59.43 -29.34
N THR A 44 -0.14 -58.34 -29.19
CA THR A 44 -0.29 -57.42 -28.03
C THR A 44 0.11 -55.99 -28.42
N ARG A 45 -0.47 -55.47 -29.51
CA ARG A 45 -0.18 -54.09 -29.98
C ARG A 45 -1.42 -53.18 -29.94
N GLY A 46 -2.28 -53.37 -28.92
CA GLY A 46 -3.54 -52.65 -28.79
C GLY A 46 -3.78 -51.91 -27.47
N TRP A 47 -2.93 -52.07 -26.45
CA TRP A 47 -3.21 -51.59 -25.09
C TRP A 47 -2.20 -50.54 -24.57
N MET A 48 -1.31 -50.02 -25.42
CA MET A 48 -0.37 -48.93 -25.06
C MET A 48 -0.70 -47.56 -25.69
N LEU A 49 -1.78 -47.44 -26.47
CA LEU A 49 -2.16 -46.17 -27.11
C LEU A 49 -3.33 -45.45 -26.43
N HIS A 50 -4.03 -46.07 -25.48
CA HIS A 50 -5.13 -45.43 -24.74
C HIS A 50 -4.75 -44.93 -23.33
N GLY A 51 -3.57 -45.29 -22.80
CA GLY A 51 -3.10 -44.79 -21.49
C GLY A 51 -2.42 -43.41 -21.55
N VAL A 52 -1.84 -43.03 -22.69
CA VAL A 52 -1.08 -41.77 -22.85
C VAL A 52 -2.00 -40.59 -23.19
N ALA A 53 -3.13 -40.82 -23.86
CA ALA A 53 -4.06 -39.77 -24.25
C ALA A 53 -4.83 -39.16 -23.05
N ALA A 54 -5.07 -39.93 -21.98
CA ALA A 54 -5.78 -39.44 -20.80
C ALA A 54 -4.89 -38.58 -19.88
N LEU A 55 -3.57 -38.79 -19.88
CA LEU A 55 -2.64 -38.03 -19.03
C LEU A 55 -2.30 -36.65 -19.63
N SER A 56 -2.35 -36.52 -20.95
CA SER A 56 -2.11 -35.23 -21.64
C SER A 56 -3.26 -34.24 -21.43
N ILE A 57 -4.51 -34.71 -21.33
CA ILE A 57 -5.67 -33.83 -21.08
C ILE A 57 -5.71 -33.35 -19.62
N ALA A 58 -5.15 -34.12 -18.68
CA ALA A 58 -5.07 -33.70 -17.27
C ALA A 58 -3.98 -32.64 -17.01
N LEU A 59 -2.86 -32.63 -17.75
CA LEU A 59 -1.81 -31.62 -17.59
C LEU A 59 -2.10 -30.29 -18.31
N LEU A 60 -2.90 -30.29 -19.37
CA LEU A 60 -3.30 -29.04 -20.06
C LEU A 60 -4.41 -28.27 -19.31
N GLY A 61 -5.12 -28.91 -18.38
CA GLY A 61 -6.17 -28.27 -17.57
C GLY A 61 -5.66 -27.45 -16.38
N THR A 62 -4.40 -27.61 -15.96
CA THR A 62 -3.85 -26.91 -14.78
C THR A 62 -3.07 -25.64 -15.10
N ALA A 63 -2.70 -25.40 -16.36
CA ALA A 63 -1.94 -24.21 -16.76
C ALA A 63 -2.78 -22.92 -16.81
N ALA A 64 -4.11 -23.01 -16.81
CA ALA A 64 -5.00 -21.85 -16.91
C ALA A 64 -5.17 -21.06 -15.59
N MET A 65 -4.68 -21.57 -14.45
CA MET A 65 -4.89 -20.94 -13.14
C MET A 65 -3.72 -20.07 -12.65
N LEU A 66 -2.60 -20.01 -13.37
CA LEU A 66 -1.40 -19.27 -12.95
C LEU A 66 -1.37 -17.80 -13.42
N GLY A 67 -2.28 -17.39 -14.30
CA GLY A 67 -2.29 -16.05 -14.90
C GLY A 67 -2.90 -14.95 -14.02
N GLY A 68 -3.79 -15.29 -13.09
CA GLY A 68 -4.51 -14.31 -12.26
C GLY A 68 -3.69 -13.71 -11.12
N SER A 69 -2.82 -14.51 -10.50
CA SER A 69 -1.96 -14.07 -9.39
C SER A 69 -0.89 -13.07 -9.84
N ALA A 70 -0.38 -13.22 -11.06
CA ALA A 70 0.67 -12.35 -11.59
C ALA A 70 0.22 -10.90 -11.78
N ARG A 71 -1.05 -10.65 -12.14
CA ARG A 71 -1.56 -9.28 -12.40
C ARG A 71 -1.92 -8.54 -11.12
N ALA A 72 -2.47 -9.23 -10.13
CA ALA A 72 -2.67 -8.69 -8.77
C ALA A 72 -1.33 -8.41 -8.08
N GLY A 73 -0.35 -9.32 -8.23
CA GLY A 73 1.02 -9.10 -7.77
C GLY A 73 1.71 -7.92 -8.45
N ALA A 74 1.54 -7.75 -9.77
CA ALA A 74 2.11 -6.62 -10.50
C ALA A 74 1.50 -5.27 -10.06
N ALA A 75 0.19 -5.20 -9.81
CA ALA A 75 -0.44 -3.98 -9.26
C ALA A 75 0.04 -3.67 -7.84
N LEU A 76 0.19 -4.71 -6.98
CA LEU A 76 0.73 -4.58 -5.63
C LEU A 76 2.16 -4.00 -5.60
N GLU A 77 2.99 -4.36 -6.59
CA GLU A 77 4.36 -3.85 -6.70
C GLU A 77 4.40 -2.41 -7.24
N LEU A 78 3.52 -2.05 -8.20
CA LEU A 78 3.49 -0.70 -8.77
C LEU A 78 3.16 0.38 -7.72
N ARG A 79 2.23 0.10 -6.80
CA ARG A 79 1.85 1.08 -5.75
C ARG A 79 2.95 1.35 -4.72
N LYS A 80 4.06 0.60 -4.74
CA LYS A 80 5.25 0.81 -3.91
C LYS A 80 6.37 1.55 -4.62
N LEU A 81 6.28 1.71 -5.95
CA LEU A 81 7.22 2.50 -6.75
C LEU A 81 6.88 4.00 -6.68
N PRO A 82 7.81 4.92 -7.02
CA PRO A 82 7.53 6.35 -7.06
C PRO A 82 6.28 6.68 -7.87
N MET A 83 5.42 7.56 -7.34
CA MET A 83 4.12 7.86 -7.92
C MET A 83 4.21 8.32 -9.37
N LYS A 84 3.37 7.76 -10.23
CA LYS A 84 3.23 8.14 -11.64
C LYS A 84 1.80 8.55 -11.97
N PHE A 85 1.71 9.50 -12.88
CA PHE A 85 0.47 10.09 -13.36
C PHE A 85 0.22 9.73 -14.81
N SER A 86 -0.97 9.20 -15.09
CA SER A 86 -1.40 8.85 -16.44
C SER A 86 -2.81 9.36 -16.71
N TRP A 87 -3.05 9.88 -17.91
CA TRP A 87 -4.41 10.21 -18.36
C TRP A 87 -5.07 8.97 -18.94
N ILE A 88 -6.24 8.60 -18.41
CA ILE A 88 -7.05 7.51 -18.93
C ILE A 88 -8.28 8.10 -19.61
N ALA A 89 -8.31 7.99 -20.94
CA ALA A 89 -9.49 8.32 -21.71
C ALA A 89 -10.55 7.23 -21.51
N CYS A 90 -11.81 7.65 -21.46
CA CYS A 90 -12.92 6.74 -21.34
C CYS A 90 -13.93 7.06 -22.44
N GLN A 91 -14.44 6.02 -23.10
CA GLN A 91 -15.28 6.13 -24.29
C GLN A 91 -16.46 5.16 -24.18
N PRO A 92 -17.60 5.46 -24.82
CA PRO A 92 -18.05 6.78 -25.29
C PRO A 92 -18.73 7.56 -24.14
N ASN A 93 -18.58 8.89 -24.10
CA ASN A 93 -19.34 9.81 -23.22
C ASN A 93 -18.94 9.92 -21.74
N CYS A 94 -17.65 9.82 -21.40
CA CYS A 94 -17.21 10.20 -20.06
C CYS A 94 -15.99 11.12 -20.10
N ARG A 95 -15.87 11.91 -19.04
CA ARG A 95 -14.71 12.76 -18.79
C ARG A 95 -13.62 11.84 -18.25
N GLY A 96 -12.54 11.66 -19.01
CA GLY A 96 -11.40 10.83 -18.60
C GLY A 96 -10.86 11.23 -17.22
N TRP A 97 -9.98 10.40 -16.66
CA TRP A 97 -9.44 10.61 -15.33
C TRP A 97 -7.92 10.57 -15.29
N VAL A 98 -7.38 11.10 -14.21
CA VAL A 98 -5.96 10.97 -13.87
C VAL A 98 -5.80 9.74 -13.00
N SER A 99 -5.02 8.78 -13.44
CA SER A 99 -4.51 7.69 -12.60
C SER A 99 -3.29 8.20 -11.83
N ALA A 100 -3.27 8.02 -10.51
CA ALA A 100 -2.17 8.37 -9.62
C ALA A 100 -1.77 7.13 -8.81
N VAL A 101 -0.72 6.44 -9.26
CA VAL A 101 -0.30 5.13 -8.70
C VAL A 101 1.12 5.19 -8.19
N GLY A 102 1.38 4.72 -6.97
CA GLY A 102 2.71 4.67 -6.37
C GLY A 102 2.84 5.43 -5.05
N ILE A 103 4.04 5.43 -4.46
CA ILE A 103 4.36 6.18 -3.24
C ILE A 103 4.66 7.64 -3.54
N VAL A 104 4.25 8.52 -2.63
CA VAL A 104 4.56 9.93 -2.68
C VAL A 104 6.01 10.16 -2.25
N THR A 105 6.84 10.64 -3.18
CA THR A 105 8.25 10.98 -2.98
C THR A 105 8.47 12.50 -3.05
N ALA A 106 9.70 12.94 -2.77
CA ALA A 106 10.13 14.34 -2.93
C ALA A 106 9.88 14.91 -4.34
N ASP A 107 9.89 14.06 -5.36
CA ASP A 107 9.70 14.48 -6.75
C ASP A 107 8.23 14.52 -7.16
N THR A 108 7.34 13.85 -6.43
CA THR A 108 5.96 13.62 -6.85
C THR A 108 5.19 14.91 -7.16
N PRO A 109 5.31 16.00 -6.37
CA PRO A 109 4.60 17.23 -6.71
C PRO A 109 5.09 17.88 -8.01
N ARG A 110 6.40 17.82 -8.29
CA ARG A 110 6.97 18.30 -9.55
C ARG A 110 6.52 17.44 -10.73
N ASP A 111 6.55 16.11 -10.58
CA ASP A 111 6.09 15.17 -11.59
C ASP A 111 4.59 15.42 -11.94
N PHE A 112 3.76 15.78 -10.95
CA PHE A 112 2.37 16.17 -11.20
C PHE A 112 2.27 17.50 -11.97
N ASP A 113 3.04 18.52 -11.58
CA ASP A 113 3.05 19.82 -12.26
C ASP A 113 3.48 19.67 -13.73
N GLU A 114 4.45 18.79 -14.00
CA GLU A 114 4.87 18.43 -15.34
C GLU A 114 3.78 17.69 -16.13
N PHE A 115 3.12 16.71 -15.52
CA PHE A 115 2.00 15.98 -16.11
C PHE A 115 0.83 16.93 -16.45
N ALA A 116 0.51 17.86 -15.55
CA ALA A 116 -0.61 18.80 -15.67
C ALA A 116 -0.36 19.90 -16.71
N ARG A 117 0.90 20.17 -17.07
CA ARG A 117 1.27 21.23 -18.01
C ARG A 117 0.53 21.08 -19.35
N GLY A 118 -0.21 22.13 -19.73
CA GLY A 118 -0.98 22.17 -20.97
C GLY A 118 -2.28 21.34 -20.95
N ARG A 119 -2.68 20.76 -19.81
CA ARG A 119 -3.92 19.99 -19.66
C ARG A 119 -4.97 20.78 -18.87
N GLN A 120 -6.23 20.66 -19.27
CA GLN A 120 -7.37 21.23 -18.54
C GLN A 120 -7.86 20.23 -17.48
N LEU A 121 -7.26 20.26 -16.30
CA LEU A 121 -7.57 19.33 -15.19
C LEU A 121 -8.57 19.89 -14.16
N GLY A 122 -9.16 21.07 -14.39
CA GLY A 122 -10.13 21.66 -13.47
C GLY A 122 -11.35 20.76 -13.28
N GLY A 123 -11.60 20.28 -12.06
CA GLY A 123 -12.67 19.33 -11.73
C GLY A 123 -12.43 17.92 -12.27
N ALA A 124 -11.19 17.55 -12.58
CA ALA A 124 -10.85 16.19 -13.01
C ALA A 124 -11.03 15.19 -11.86
N THR A 125 -11.28 13.93 -12.23
CA THR A 125 -11.23 12.79 -11.31
C THR A 125 -9.79 12.31 -11.18
N ILE A 126 -9.32 12.16 -9.95
CA ILE A 126 -8.05 11.54 -9.59
C ILE A 126 -8.34 10.18 -8.97
N VAL A 127 -7.83 9.12 -9.58
CA VAL A 127 -7.98 7.72 -9.13
C VAL A 127 -6.68 7.28 -8.48
N LEU A 128 -6.75 6.95 -7.20
CA LEU A 128 -5.63 6.62 -6.34
C LEU A 128 -5.45 5.11 -6.18
N ASP A 129 -4.20 4.65 -6.28
CA ASP A 129 -3.73 3.35 -5.80
C ASP A 129 -2.30 3.51 -5.25
N SER A 130 -2.17 3.68 -3.93
CA SER A 130 -0.94 4.18 -3.31
C SER A 130 -0.70 3.62 -1.92
N SER A 131 0.56 3.29 -1.65
CA SER A 131 1.02 2.85 -0.32
C SER A 131 1.32 4.01 0.65
N GLY A 132 1.03 5.25 0.28
CA GLY A 132 1.36 6.44 1.06
C GLY A 132 2.69 7.06 0.65
N GLY A 133 3.49 7.53 1.61
CA GLY A 133 4.78 8.18 1.34
C GLY A 133 5.03 9.42 2.20
N SER A 134 5.73 10.40 1.65
CA SER A 134 6.13 11.62 2.38
C SER A 134 4.93 12.49 2.76
N VAL A 135 4.88 12.88 4.04
CA VAL A 135 3.82 13.74 4.60
C VAL A 135 3.77 15.08 3.90
N ASN A 136 4.91 15.77 3.83
CA ASN A 136 4.98 17.15 3.34
C ASN A 136 4.67 17.21 1.83
N GLU A 137 5.14 16.22 1.07
CA GLU A 137 4.89 16.16 -0.38
C GLU A 137 3.44 15.80 -0.70
N ALA A 138 2.81 14.94 0.10
CA ALA A 138 1.40 14.61 -0.04
C ALA A 138 0.51 15.82 0.29
N ILE A 139 0.86 16.61 1.32
CA ILE A 139 0.19 17.88 1.62
C ILE A 139 0.31 18.84 0.43
N ALA A 140 1.51 19.01 -0.12
CA ALA A 140 1.75 19.90 -1.25
C ALA A 140 0.99 19.46 -2.51
N LEU A 141 0.96 18.16 -2.81
CA LEU A 141 0.22 17.60 -3.93
C LEU A 141 -1.30 17.75 -3.74
N GLY A 142 -1.80 17.43 -2.55
CA GLY A 142 -3.21 17.54 -2.21
C GLY A 142 -3.74 18.97 -2.30
N ARG A 143 -2.93 19.99 -1.93
CA ARG A 143 -3.31 21.40 -2.15
C ARG A 143 -3.54 21.73 -3.62
N ARG A 144 -2.68 21.24 -4.52
CA ARG A 144 -2.87 21.41 -5.98
C ARG A 144 -4.18 20.77 -6.44
N TRP A 145 -4.50 19.57 -5.98
CA TRP A 145 -5.74 18.88 -6.35
C TRP A 145 -6.98 19.58 -5.82
N ARG A 146 -6.91 20.12 -4.59
CA ARG A 146 -7.96 20.95 -4.00
C ARG A 146 -8.21 22.21 -4.83
N ASP A 147 -7.16 22.90 -5.27
CA ASP A 147 -7.25 24.11 -6.09
C ASP A 147 -7.85 23.83 -7.47
N LEU A 148 -7.53 22.67 -8.05
CA LEU A 148 -8.19 22.18 -9.27
C LEU A 148 -9.67 21.84 -9.05
N GLY A 149 -10.14 21.73 -7.81
CA GLY A 149 -11.49 21.27 -7.49
C GLY A 149 -11.70 19.80 -7.82
N ALA A 150 -10.66 18.99 -7.69
CA ALA A 150 -10.67 17.59 -8.09
C ALA A 150 -11.73 16.76 -7.35
N LEU A 151 -12.23 15.73 -8.04
CA LEU A 151 -12.86 14.58 -7.42
C LEU A 151 -11.77 13.54 -7.13
N THR A 152 -11.74 12.96 -5.94
CA THR A 152 -10.79 11.90 -5.59
C THR A 152 -11.53 10.59 -5.32
N THR A 153 -10.95 9.49 -5.77
CA THR A 153 -11.45 8.13 -5.55
C THR A 153 -10.32 7.13 -5.47
N VAL A 154 -10.59 5.95 -4.93
CA VAL A 154 -9.64 4.82 -4.89
C VAL A 154 -10.03 3.81 -5.97
N GLY A 155 -9.06 3.29 -6.73
CA GLY A 155 -9.33 2.35 -7.81
C GLY A 155 -8.09 1.97 -8.60
N VAL A 156 -8.12 0.82 -9.28
CA VAL A 156 -7.04 0.42 -10.19
C VAL A 156 -7.36 0.87 -11.60
N SER A 157 -6.53 1.73 -12.15
CA SER A 157 -6.64 2.16 -13.55
C SER A 157 -5.84 1.22 -14.44
N VAL A 158 -6.47 0.18 -14.98
CA VAL A 158 -5.84 -0.70 -15.97
C VAL A 158 -5.93 -0.04 -17.35
N GLN A 159 -4.79 0.32 -17.93
CA GLN A 159 -4.73 0.75 -19.32
C GLN A 159 -4.86 -0.49 -20.21
N THR A 160 -6.08 -0.82 -20.63
CA THR A 160 -6.33 -1.97 -21.51
C THR A 160 -5.86 -1.64 -22.94
N ASN A 161 -4.60 -1.92 -23.25
CA ASN A 161 -4.13 -2.01 -24.64
C ASN A 161 -4.35 -3.42 -25.23
N THR A 162 -5.18 -4.26 -24.62
CA THR A 162 -5.49 -5.60 -25.10
C THR A 162 -6.99 -5.82 -25.13
N VAL A 163 -7.49 -6.09 -26.34
CA VAL A 163 -8.79 -6.72 -26.59
C VAL A 163 -8.89 -8.02 -25.76
N GLN A 164 -10.13 -8.39 -25.41
CA GLN A 164 -10.57 -9.56 -24.62
C GLN A 164 -10.55 -9.42 -23.09
N SER A 165 -11.74 -9.13 -22.55
CA SER A 165 -12.40 -9.84 -21.45
C SER A 165 -11.48 -10.58 -20.48
N ALA A 166 -11.00 -9.89 -19.45
CA ALA A 166 -10.59 -10.56 -18.22
C ALA A 166 -11.84 -11.15 -17.54
N PRO A 167 -11.77 -12.36 -16.94
CA PRO A 167 -12.85 -12.90 -16.11
C PRO A 167 -13.24 -11.90 -15.01
N SER A 168 -14.55 -11.69 -14.82
CA SER A 168 -15.14 -10.74 -13.86
C SER A 168 -14.84 -11.04 -12.39
N ASP A 169 -14.28 -12.21 -12.06
CA ASP A 169 -14.14 -12.69 -10.67
C ASP A 169 -12.88 -12.20 -9.94
N MET A 170 -11.94 -11.54 -10.62
CA MET A 170 -10.77 -10.92 -9.99
C MET A 170 -10.63 -9.48 -10.45
N ALA A 171 -11.62 -8.65 -10.14
CA ALA A 171 -11.47 -7.21 -10.27
C ALA A 171 -10.27 -6.76 -9.41
N PRO A 172 -9.32 -5.98 -9.95
CA PRO A 172 -8.15 -5.56 -9.20
C PRO A 172 -8.58 -4.70 -8.00
N VAL A 173 -8.18 -5.14 -6.81
CA VAL A 173 -8.44 -4.47 -5.54
C VAL A 173 -7.46 -3.31 -5.37
N ALA A 174 -7.97 -2.10 -5.14
CA ALA A 174 -7.17 -0.89 -5.00
C ALA A 174 -6.95 -0.53 -3.53
N TYR A 175 -5.77 0.02 -3.23
CA TYR A 175 -5.39 0.38 -1.88
C TYR A 175 -5.05 1.86 -1.77
N CYS A 176 -5.48 2.47 -0.67
CA CYS A 176 -5.10 3.82 -0.30
C CYS A 176 -4.62 3.80 1.15
N ASP A 177 -3.32 3.62 1.31
CA ASP A 177 -2.68 3.48 2.61
C ASP A 177 -2.05 4.80 3.06
N SER A 178 -2.05 5.05 4.36
CA SER A 178 -1.22 6.10 4.99
C SER A 178 -1.46 7.49 4.37
N MET A 179 -0.42 8.15 3.86
CA MET A 179 -0.53 9.46 3.19
C MET A 179 -1.43 9.48 1.95
N CYS A 180 -1.74 8.33 1.33
CA CYS A 180 -2.77 8.29 0.29
C CYS A 180 -4.13 8.75 0.82
N VAL A 181 -4.47 8.41 2.06
CA VAL A 181 -5.75 8.78 2.68
C VAL A 181 -5.90 10.32 2.75
N PHE A 182 -4.80 11.02 2.98
CA PHE A 182 -4.78 12.49 3.01
C PHE A 182 -4.78 13.11 1.60
N LEU A 183 -4.30 12.39 0.59
CA LEU A 183 -4.51 12.75 -0.82
C LEU A 183 -5.97 12.53 -1.24
N LEU A 184 -6.60 11.43 -0.82
CA LEU A 184 -8.03 11.20 -1.00
C LEU A 184 -8.85 12.31 -0.35
N LEU A 185 -8.49 12.72 0.88
CA LEU A 185 -9.14 13.83 1.58
C LEU A 185 -9.08 15.16 0.82
N SER A 186 -8.09 15.36 -0.05
CA SER A 186 -7.88 16.62 -0.77
C SER A 186 -8.98 16.96 -1.79
N GLY A 187 -9.72 15.96 -2.29
CA GLY A 187 -10.81 16.18 -3.22
C GLY A 187 -11.89 17.09 -2.63
N LYS A 188 -12.56 17.86 -3.49
CA LYS A 188 -13.81 18.57 -3.12
C LYS A 188 -14.98 17.59 -3.07
N THR A 189 -14.97 16.64 -4.00
CA THR A 189 -15.89 15.50 -4.03
C THR A 189 -15.07 14.24 -3.81
N ARG A 190 -15.55 13.35 -2.93
CA ARG A 190 -14.79 12.17 -2.50
C ARG A 190 -15.71 10.95 -2.49
N TYR A 191 -15.26 9.90 -3.17
CA TYR A 191 -15.96 8.63 -3.25
C TYR A 191 -14.97 7.49 -3.00
N VAL A 192 -15.42 6.46 -2.30
CA VAL A 192 -14.63 5.26 -2.03
C VAL A 192 -15.50 4.05 -2.39
N PRO A 193 -15.14 3.25 -3.40
CA PRO A 193 -15.84 2.00 -3.70
C PRO A 193 -15.81 1.03 -2.52
N GLU A 194 -16.84 0.21 -2.36
CA GLU A 194 -16.88 -0.82 -1.29
C GLU A 194 -15.75 -1.85 -1.40
N THR A 195 -15.24 -2.08 -2.60
CA THR A 195 -14.13 -3.00 -2.89
C THR A 195 -12.75 -2.38 -2.69
N ALA A 196 -12.66 -1.08 -2.38
CA ALA A 196 -11.40 -0.40 -2.15
C ALA A 196 -11.01 -0.46 -0.67
N HIS A 197 -9.70 -0.54 -0.42
CA HIS A 197 -9.15 -0.53 0.93
C HIS A 197 -8.57 0.84 1.27
N VAL A 198 -8.99 1.40 2.39
CA VAL A 198 -8.52 2.69 2.90
C VAL A 198 -8.01 2.46 4.31
N ARG A 199 -6.69 2.56 4.48
CA ARG A 199 -6.04 2.13 5.71
C ARG A 199 -5.12 3.18 6.27
N VAL A 200 -5.11 3.30 7.60
CA VAL A 200 -4.37 4.33 8.32
C VAL A 200 -3.39 3.74 9.31
N HIS A 201 -2.36 4.52 9.62
CA HIS A 201 -1.38 4.23 10.66
C HIS A 201 -0.75 5.52 11.21
N GLN A 202 0.07 5.42 12.26
CA GLN A 202 0.78 6.55 12.88
C GLN A 202 1.78 7.23 11.94
N ILE A 203 2.16 8.47 12.22
CA ILE A 203 3.24 9.14 11.49
C ILE A 203 4.58 8.81 12.14
N TRP A 204 5.52 8.28 11.36
CA TRP A 204 6.87 7.93 11.84
C TRP A 204 7.93 8.33 10.83
N ILE A 205 9.18 8.34 11.28
CA ILE A 205 10.33 8.58 10.41
C ILE A 205 10.65 7.29 9.64
N GLY A 206 10.72 7.40 8.32
CA GLY A 206 10.74 6.23 7.43
C GLY A 206 11.92 5.28 7.63
N ASP A 207 13.09 5.78 8.01
CA ASP A 207 14.28 4.98 8.28
C ASP A 207 14.16 4.08 9.52
N ARG A 208 13.23 4.41 10.43
CA ARG A 208 12.94 3.64 11.65
C ARG A 208 11.79 2.65 11.49
N ALA A 209 11.11 2.64 10.34
CA ALA A 209 9.90 1.84 10.12
C ALA A 209 10.15 0.32 10.21
N ASN A 210 11.32 -0.14 9.74
CA ASN A 210 11.61 -1.57 9.61
C ASN A 210 11.81 -2.29 10.95
N ASP A 211 12.27 -1.58 11.99
CA ASP A 211 12.40 -2.09 13.36
C ASP A 211 11.96 -1.03 14.36
N ALA A 212 10.68 -0.64 14.24
CA ALA A 212 10.16 0.50 14.98
C ALA A 212 10.09 0.28 16.49
N LYS A 213 10.03 -0.98 16.95
CA LYS A 213 10.04 -1.31 18.39
C LYS A 213 11.41 -1.11 19.03
N ALA A 214 12.50 -1.35 18.28
CA ALA A 214 13.85 -1.17 18.78
C ALA A 214 14.44 0.23 18.48
N ALA A 215 13.78 1.00 17.61
CA ALA A 215 14.25 2.31 17.21
C ALA A 215 14.34 3.31 18.37
N THR A 216 15.34 4.20 18.31
CA THR A 216 15.50 5.33 19.23
C THR A 216 15.21 6.65 18.53
N TYR A 217 14.72 7.62 19.29
CA TYR A 217 14.33 8.94 18.80
C TYR A 217 15.06 10.01 19.62
N SER A 218 15.76 10.90 18.91
CA SER A 218 16.32 12.12 19.50
C SER A 218 15.24 13.18 19.67
N ALA A 219 15.58 14.28 20.36
CA ALA A 219 14.69 15.44 20.46
C ALA A 219 14.37 16.03 19.07
N ASP A 220 15.34 16.05 18.15
CA ASP A 220 15.14 16.53 16.78
C ASP A 220 14.17 15.63 16.01
N ASP A 221 14.26 14.31 16.20
CA ASP A 221 13.34 13.35 15.59
C ASP A 221 11.91 13.54 16.07
N LEU A 222 11.72 13.69 17.38
CA LEU A 222 10.40 13.93 17.97
C LEU A 222 9.83 15.25 17.46
N MET A 223 10.63 16.32 17.42
CA MET A 223 10.22 17.60 16.85
C MET A 223 9.74 17.46 15.40
N ILE A 224 10.44 16.67 14.56
CA ILE A 224 10.03 16.43 13.17
C ILE A 224 8.65 15.78 13.12
N VAL A 225 8.45 14.71 13.89
CA VAL A 225 7.17 13.97 13.93
C VAL A 225 6.04 14.87 14.45
N GLU A 226 6.25 15.57 15.56
CA GLU A 226 5.25 16.49 16.14
C GLU A 226 4.85 17.61 15.17
N ARG A 227 5.83 18.18 14.45
CA ARG A 227 5.57 19.21 13.44
C ARG A 227 4.77 18.65 12.26
N ASP A 228 5.12 17.46 11.79
CA ASP A 228 4.42 16.82 10.67
C ASP A 228 2.98 16.45 11.08
N VAL A 229 2.76 15.98 12.32
CA VAL A 229 1.42 15.77 12.90
C VAL A 229 0.63 17.08 12.97
N GLY A 230 1.24 18.18 13.43
CA GLY A 230 0.59 19.48 13.48
C GLY A 230 0.19 20.00 12.09
N ARG A 231 1.04 19.79 11.08
CA ARG A 231 0.74 20.13 9.68
C ARG A 231 -0.39 19.29 9.12
N LEU A 232 -0.36 17.98 9.37
CA LEU A 232 -1.45 17.05 9.03
C LEU A 232 -2.77 17.43 9.68
N ALA A 233 -2.72 17.88 10.94
CA ALA A 233 -3.89 18.34 11.65
C ALA A 233 -4.52 19.54 10.96
N LYS A 234 -3.73 20.59 10.71
CA LYS A 234 -4.19 21.75 9.96
C LYS A 234 -4.70 21.37 8.57
N TYR A 235 -3.95 20.54 7.85
CA TYR A 235 -4.32 20.08 6.51
C TYR A 235 -5.67 19.36 6.51
N THR A 236 -5.91 18.46 7.47
CA THR A 236 -7.17 17.72 7.62
C THR A 236 -8.36 18.67 7.71
N PHE A 237 -8.28 19.68 8.58
CA PHE A 237 -9.35 20.67 8.72
C PHE A 237 -9.51 21.55 7.48
N ASP A 238 -8.41 22.03 6.90
CA ASP A 238 -8.45 22.83 5.66
C ASP A 238 -9.07 22.02 4.50
N MET A 239 -8.95 20.69 4.52
CA MET A 239 -9.54 19.78 3.56
C MET A 239 -10.97 19.34 3.89
N GLY A 240 -11.58 19.86 4.97
CA GLY A 240 -12.94 19.47 5.38
C GLY A 240 -13.03 18.03 5.87
N GLY A 241 -11.94 17.52 6.45
CA GLY A 241 -11.94 16.27 7.23
C GLY A 241 -12.23 16.55 8.71
N ALA A 242 -12.53 15.48 9.45
CA ALA A 242 -12.73 15.53 10.89
C ALA A 242 -11.47 15.13 11.67
N GLY A 243 -11.35 15.62 12.91
CA GLY A 243 -10.25 15.26 13.81
C GLY A 243 -10.16 13.75 14.09
N ASP A 244 -11.28 13.03 13.95
CA ASP A 244 -11.34 11.57 14.06
C ASP A 244 -10.39 10.87 13.08
N LEU A 245 -10.13 11.43 11.89
CA LEU A 245 -9.18 10.83 10.95
C LEU A 245 -7.78 10.74 11.53
N LEU A 246 -7.34 11.82 12.18
CA LEU A 246 -6.04 11.88 12.83
C LEU A 246 -6.02 11.00 14.06
N SER A 247 -7.09 10.99 14.85
CA SER A 247 -7.21 10.11 16.02
C SER A 247 -7.08 8.65 15.61
N LEU A 248 -7.82 8.21 14.58
CA LEU A 248 -7.75 6.83 14.08
C LEU A 248 -6.36 6.48 13.54
N SER A 249 -5.73 7.40 12.81
CA SER A 249 -4.38 7.20 12.27
C SER A 249 -3.34 7.09 13.39
N LEU A 250 -3.35 8.03 14.33
CA LEU A 250 -2.35 8.13 15.39
C LEU A 250 -2.50 7.09 16.50
N ASN A 251 -3.54 6.24 16.47
CA ASN A 251 -3.73 5.15 17.42
C ASN A 251 -3.20 3.79 16.90
N VAL A 252 -2.61 3.75 15.72
CA VAL A 252 -2.12 2.51 15.09
C VAL A 252 -0.60 2.57 14.97
N PRO A 253 0.14 1.93 15.89
CA PRO A 253 1.58 2.03 15.94
C PRO A 253 2.28 1.32 14.77
N PRO A 254 3.55 1.66 14.50
CA PRO A 254 4.30 1.12 13.35
C PRO A 254 4.53 -0.39 13.35
N TRP A 255 4.33 -1.07 14.48
CA TRP A 255 4.51 -2.53 14.61
C TRP A 255 3.20 -3.33 14.53
N GLU A 256 2.09 -2.66 14.26
CA GLU A 256 0.80 -3.28 14.01
C GLU A 256 0.46 -3.19 12.53
N ASP A 257 -0.46 -4.05 12.08
CA ASP A 257 -0.99 -3.97 10.73
C ASP A 257 -1.77 -2.65 10.54
N LEU A 258 -1.77 -2.15 9.30
CA LEU A 258 -2.54 -0.95 8.97
C LEU A 258 -4.03 -1.19 9.26
N ARG A 259 -4.66 -0.21 9.89
CA ARG A 259 -6.06 -0.29 10.26
C ARG A 259 -6.95 0.11 9.09
N GLU A 260 -7.80 -0.82 8.66
CA GLU A 260 -8.87 -0.58 7.69
C GLU A 260 -9.97 0.32 8.29
N LEU A 261 -10.41 1.31 7.51
CA LEU A 261 -11.53 2.17 7.87
C LEU A 261 -12.84 1.54 7.39
N SER A 262 -13.83 1.47 8.29
CA SER A 262 -15.20 1.10 7.92
C SER A 262 -15.90 2.20 7.11
N GLN A 263 -16.96 1.85 6.39
CA GLN A 263 -17.77 2.82 5.62
C GLN A 263 -18.31 3.98 6.48
N GLU A 264 -18.69 3.70 7.73
CA GLU A 264 -19.14 4.76 8.64
C GLU A 264 -17.98 5.67 9.06
N GLU A 265 -16.79 5.12 9.31
CA GLU A 265 -15.62 5.94 9.62
C GLU A 265 -15.18 6.77 8.42
N LEU A 266 -15.23 6.23 7.20
CA LEU A 266 -14.98 6.99 5.98
C LEU A 266 -15.91 8.21 5.87
N ARG A 267 -17.18 8.05 6.27
CA ARG A 267 -18.15 9.15 6.29
C ARG A 267 -17.88 10.14 7.43
N LEU A 268 -17.66 9.65 8.67
CA LEU A 268 -17.43 10.48 9.86
C LEU A 268 -16.14 11.32 9.75
N THR A 269 -15.10 10.73 9.18
CA THR A 269 -13.81 11.39 8.94
C THR A 269 -13.85 12.38 7.78
N GLY A 270 -14.94 12.37 7.00
CA GLY A 270 -15.12 13.20 5.81
C GLY A 270 -14.53 12.61 4.54
N LEU A 271 -13.89 11.43 4.56
CA LEU A 271 -13.30 10.81 3.37
C LEU A 271 -14.31 10.43 2.28
N VAL A 272 -15.60 10.32 2.62
CA VAL A 272 -16.70 10.14 1.66
C VAL A 272 -17.69 11.29 1.78
N THR A 273 -17.95 11.98 0.66
CA THR A 273 -18.93 13.09 0.59
C THR A 273 -20.05 12.84 -0.41
N THR A 274 -19.94 11.78 -1.21
CA THR A 274 -20.98 11.33 -2.13
C THR A 274 -20.97 9.82 -2.22
N HIS A 275 -22.13 9.23 -2.48
CA HIS A 275 -22.22 7.88 -3.02
C HIS A 275 -22.24 8.00 -4.55
N MET A 276 -21.56 7.12 -5.28
CA MET A 276 -21.80 7.04 -6.72
C MET A 276 -23.20 6.50 -6.95
N VAL A 277 -24.01 7.24 -7.71
CA VAL A 277 -25.14 6.68 -8.47
C VAL A 277 -24.54 6.09 -9.75
N ASP A 278 -24.91 4.86 -10.07
CA ASP A 278 -24.46 4.00 -11.18
C ASP A 278 -23.58 4.63 -12.29
N GLN A 279 -22.37 4.05 -12.42
CA GLN A 279 -21.42 4.03 -13.55
C GLN A 279 -21.19 5.30 -14.42
N PRO A 280 -19.93 5.55 -14.84
CA PRO A 280 -19.58 6.72 -15.65
C PRO A 280 -20.10 6.58 -17.08
N GLY A 281 -21.35 6.97 -17.31
CA GLY A 281 -21.97 6.93 -18.64
C GLY A 281 -23.25 7.72 -18.79
N ASN A 282 -23.94 8.08 -17.70
CA ASN A 282 -25.12 8.92 -17.78
C ASN A 282 -25.01 10.11 -16.83
N LYS A 283 -25.28 11.29 -17.37
CA LYS A 283 -25.40 12.53 -16.61
C LYS A 283 -26.40 12.33 -15.47
N ALA A 284 -25.94 12.30 -14.24
CA ALA A 284 -26.80 12.39 -13.08
C ALA A 284 -26.10 13.17 -11.96
N ALA A 285 -26.90 14.02 -11.31
CA ALA A 285 -26.48 14.98 -10.31
C ALA A 285 -25.80 14.32 -9.11
N VAL A 286 -24.73 14.97 -8.64
CA VAL A 286 -24.08 14.65 -7.37
C VAL A 286 -25.07 14.95 -6.25
N VAL A 287 -25.43 13.93 -5.47
CA VAL A 287 -26.17 14.12 -4.22
C VAL A 287 -25.12 14.38 -3.14
N GLU A 288 -24.89 15.66 -2.86
CA GLU A 288 -23.99 16.11 -1.80
C GLU A 288 -24.52 15.66 -0.44
N LEU A 289 -23.73 14.89 0.30
CA LEU A 289 -24.03 14.59 1.69
C LEU A 289 -23.74 15.85 2.52
N THR A 290 -24.79 16.53 2.96
CA THR A 290 -24.66 17.69 3.87
C THR A 290 -23.92 17.28 5.16
N PRO A 291 -22.77 17.88 5.48
CA PRO A 291 -22.09 17.63 6.74
C PRO A 291 -22.94 18.13 7.90
N LYS A 292 -23.16 17.27 8.90
CA LYS A 292 -23.81 17.67 10.15
C LYS A 292 -22.85 18.58 10.92
N THR A 293 -23.21 19.84 11.11
CA THR A 293 -22.39 20.81 11.86
C THR A 293 -22.29 20.37 13.33
N VAL A 294 -21.14 19.83 13.73
CA VAL A 294 -20.83 19.59 15.15
C VAL A 294 -20.46 20.93 15.77
N ARG A 295 -21.46 21.61 16.33
CA ARG A 295 -21.26 22.79 17.18
C ARG A 295 -20.76 22.30 18.55
N GLY A 296 -19.46 22.05 18.66
CA GLY A 296 -18.81 21.81 19.94
C GLY A 296 -18.89 23.08 20.80
N ARG A 297 -19.81 23.09 21.77
CA ARG A 297 -19.88 24.10 22.84
C ARG A 297 -18.60 24.00 23.68
N PHE A 298 -17.63 24.88 23.45
CA PHE A 298 -16.74 25.29 24.52
C PHE A 298 -17.53 26.22 25.45
N VAL A 299 -18.04 25.67 26.56
CA VAL A 299 -18.53 26.48 27.67
C VAL A 299 -17.30 26.87 28.49
N SER A 300 -16.78 28.08 28.27
CA SER A 300 -15.98 28.75 29.29
C SER A 300 -16.95 29.28 30.34
N SER A 301 -16.99 28.66 31.51
CA SER A 301 -17.67 29.24 32.67
C SER A 301 -16.73 30.29 33.27
N ALA A 302 -16.89 31.54 32.85
CA ALA A 302 -16.32 32.68 33.53
C ALA A 302 -17.24 33.04 34.69
N VAL A 303 -16.86 32.67 35.91
CA VAL A 303 -17.40 33.30 37.13
C VAL A 303 -16.41 34.38 37.53
N ALA A 304 -16.78 35.62 37.23
CA ALA A 304 -16.15 36.79 37.83
C ALA A 304 -16.77 37.00 39.22
N THR A 305 -15.92 37.03 40.24
CA THR A 305 -16.21 37.80 41.46
C THR A 305 -14.95 38.53 41.84
N GLU A 306 -15.02 39.85 41.77
CA GLU A 306 -13.94 40.78 42.11
C GLU A 306 -13.60 40.69 43.60
N THR A 307 -12.31 40.58 43.91
CA THR A 307 -11.65 41.36 44.98
C THR A 307 -10.17 41.56 44.60
N ASN A 308 -9.68 42.76 44.92
CA ASN A 308 -8.51 43.52 44.40
C ASN A 308 -7.10 42.93 44.73
N PRO A 309 -5.94 43.53 44.33
CA PRO A 309 -4.86 42.82 43.62
C PRO A 309 -3.49 42.82 44.35
N GLN A 310 -2.58 41.88 44.03
CA GLN A 310 -1.14 42.01 44.27
C GLN A 310 -0.33 40.98 43.45
N PRO A 311 0.99 41.19 43.20
CA PRO A 311 1.54 41.27 41.85
C PRO A 311 2.16 39.96 41.37
N ALA A 312 2.26 39.86 40.05
CA ALA A 312 2.87 38.75 39.32
C ALA A 312 4.24 38.33 39.89
N ILE A 313 4.35 37.06 40.27
CA ILE A 313 5.64 36.37 40.44
C ILE A 313 5.79 35.39 39.29
N SER A 314 6.76 35.69 38.44
CA SER A 314 7.27 34.84 37.38
C SER A 314 7.77 33.52 37.97
N THR A 315 7.14 32.39 37.61
CA THR A 315 7.70 31.07 37.86
C THR A 315 8.82 30.81 36.84
N LYS A 316 10.04 31.04 37.32
CA LYS A 316 11.31 30.79 36.66
C LYS A 316 11.45 29.29 36.35
N SER A 317 11.78 28.98 35.09
CA SER A 317 12.26 27.66 34.65
C SER A 317 13.39 27.19 35.55
N ALA A 318 13.36 25.91 35.95
CA ALA A 318 14.43 25.30 36.72
C ALA A 318 15.70 25.21 35.86
N GLU A 319 16.65 26.11 36.16
CA GLU A 319 18.04 26.02 35.70
C GLU A 319 18.73 24.84 36.38
N ALA A 320 19.52 24.12 35.58
CA ALA A 320 20.39 23.02 35.98
C ALA A 320 21.35 23.45 37.11
N MET A 321 21.38 22.69 38.20
CA MET A 321 22.39 22.85 39.23
C MET A 321 23.74 22.31 38.71
N GLY A 322 24.66 23.24 38.45
CA GLY A 322 26.08 22.96 38.29
C GLY A 322 26.70 22.44 39.59
N HIS A 323 27.57 21.45 39.46
CA HIS A 323 28.53 21.06 40.49
C HIS A 323 29.76 21.98 40.42
N ALA A 324 30.05 22.67 41.52
CA ALA A 324 31.37 23.16 41.88
C ALA A 324 31.74 22.45 43.20
N GLY A 325 32.96 22.05 43.51
CA GLY A 325 34.25 22.11 42.87
C GLY A 325 35.24 21.42 43.83
N GLY A 326 36.31 20.83 43.31
CA GLY A 326 37.38 20.24 44.11
C GLY A 326 38.71 20.60 43.51
N VAL A 327 39.37 21.62 44.07
CA VAL A 327 40.72 22.05 43.73
C VAL A 327 41.71 21.08 44.37
N SER A 328 42.72 20.63 43.62
CA SER A 328 43.99 20.21 44.20
C SER A 328 45.16 20.53 43.28
N ALA A 329 46.28 20.85 43.92
CA ALA A 329 47.36 21.72 43.48
C ALA A 329 48.26 21.19 42.35
N VAL A 330 48.82 22.13 41.60
CA VAL A 330 49.98 21.95 40.70
C VAL A 330 51.23 22.46 41.39
N ALA A 331 52.31 21.67 41.38
CA ALA A 331 53.72 22.10 41.51
C ALA A 331 54.65 20.96 40.97
N PRO A 332 55.95 21.18 40.66
CA PRO A 332 56.41 21.34 39.27
C PRO A 332 57.65 20.51 38.84
N LEU A 333 57.96 20.58 37.52
CA LEU A 333 59.28 20.55 36.83
C LEU A 333 60.17 19.28 36.73
N GLY A 334 60.71 19.07 35.50
CA GLY A 334 61.93 18.30 35.13
C GLY A 334 61.72 17.47 33.82
N GLN A 335 62.23 17.88 32.64
CA GLN A 335 63.53 17.48 32.01
C GLN A 335 63.78 15.95 32.12
N GLU A 336 63.92 15.15 31.06
CA GLU A 336 64.56 15.27 29.72
C GLU A 336 63.71 14.70 28.57
#